data_AF-A0A1L9P8Y4-F1
#
_entry.id   AF-A0A1L9P8Y4-F1
#
_cell.length_a   1.000
_cell.length_b   1.000
_cell.length_c   1.000
_cell.angle_alpha   90.00
_cell.angle_beta   90.00
_cell.angle_gamma   90.00
#
_symmetry.space_group_name_H-M   'P 1'
#
loop_
_entity.id
_entity.type
_entity.pdbx_description
1 polymer ?
#
loop_
_entity_poly.entity_id
_entity_poly.type
_entity_poly.pdbx_seq_one_letter_code
_entity_poly.pdbx_strand_id
1 'polypeptide(L)'
;MGVADIVAYWTEAHLFGGVVVFDHGESDTEFLDVFLHPDCGFNVFKLSDAQVDQFVSFGLYGEPAVPSPFPIKPDRDAVRLLPELTMQKNIYRTKSDGRVPELPSGWRPVGRLEDDPQMMEFMDKYKNGDWTYGYNEI
;
A
#
# COMPACT_ATOMS: atom_id res chain seq x y z
N MET A 1 15.36 11.52 -14.42
CA MET A 1 13.89 11.71 -14.39
C MET A 1 13.52 12.88 -15.27
N GLY A 2 12.63 12.66 -16.24
CA GLY A 2 11.99 13.70 -17.04
C GLY A 2 10.64 14.13 -16.43
N VAL A 3 9.98 15.08 -17.08
CA VAL A 3 8.67 15.61 -16.63
C VAL A 3 7.61 14.52 -16.56
N ALA A 4 7.62 13.57 -17.51
CA ALA A 4 6.68 12.45 -17.53
C ALA A 4 6.84 11.55 -16.29
N ASP A 5 8.06 11.28 -15.85
CA ASP A 5 8.32 10.45 -14.66
C ASP A 5 7.75 11.12 -13.40
N ILE A 6 7.89 12.44 -13.29
CA ILE A 6 7.39 13.22 -12.16
C ILE A 6 5.86 13.22 -12.14
N VAL A 7 5.23 13.44 -13.31
CA VAL A 7 3.77 13.42 -13.43
C VAL A 7 3.21 12.03 -13.13
N ALA A 8 3.86 10.97 -13.61
CA ALA A 8 3.47 9.59 -13.32
C ALA A 8 3.57 9.30 -11.82
N TYR A 9 4.70 9.63 -11.19
CA TYR A 9 4.90 9.47 -9.74
C TYR A 9 3.85 10.23 -8.92
N TRP A 10 3.59 11.49 -9.27
CA TRP A 10 2.58 12.30 -8.61
C TRP A 10 1.18 11.69 -8.77
N THR A 11 0.85 11.22 -9.96
CA THR A 11 -0.45 10.61 -10.28
C THR A 11 -0.64 9.32 -9.48
N GLU A 12 0.35 8.44 -9.41
CA GLU A 12 0.31 7.22 -8.61
C GLU A 12 0.05 7.56 -7.14
N ALA A 13 0.87 8.43 -6.55
CA ALA A 13 0.77 8.82 -5.15
C ALA A 13 -0.62 9.38 -4.78
N HIS A 14 -1.26 10.14 -5.67
CA HIS A 14 -2.56 10.77 -5.39
C HIS A 14 -3.76 9.91 -5.78
N LEU A 15 -3.68 9.17 -6.89
CA LEU A 15 -4.79 8.36 -7.38
C LEU A 15 -4.88 7.02 -6.64
N PHE A 16 -3.74 6.35 -6.47
CA PHE A 16 -3.69 5.04 -5.83
C PHE A 16 -3.55 5.15 -4.31
N GLY A 17 -3.11 6.31 -3.81
CA GLY A 17 -2.74 6.49 -2.42
C GLY A 17 -1.34 5.94 -2.10
N GLY A 18 -0.49 5.81 -3.12
CA GLY A 18 0.87 5.30 -3.01
C GLY A 18 1.53 5.06 -4.38
N VAL A 19 2.82 4.73 -4.35
CA VAL A 19 3.63 4.34 -5.51
C VAL A 19 3.56 2.84 -5.69
N VAL A 20 3.36 2.37 -6.92
CA VAL A 20 3.35 0.94 -7.23
C VAL A 20 4.78 0.42 -7.37
N VAL A 21 5.09 -0.68 -6.69
CA VAL A 21 6.38 -1.38 -6.76
C VAL A 21 6.16 -2.86 -7.04
N PHE A 22 7.13 -3.50 -7.69
CA PHE A 22 7.00 -4.87 -8.19
C PHE A 22 8.05 -5.77 -7.55
N ASP A 23 7.69 -7.03 -7.30
CA ASP A 23 8.63 -8.09 -6.96
C ASP A 23 9.28 -8.63 -8.23
N HIS A 24 10.59 -8.41 -8.36
CA HIS A 24 11.38 -8.82 -9.51
C HIS A 24 11.95 -10.25 -9.40
N GLY A 25 11.58 -10.99 -8.36
CA GLY A 25 12.07 -12.34 -8.09
C GLY A 25 13.58 -12.41 -7.88
N GLU A 26 14.14 -13.62 -7.88
CA GLU A 26 15.60 -13.80 -7.73
C GLU A 26 16.38 -13.39 -8.99
N SER A 27 15.73 -13.46 -10.16
CA SER A 27 16.34 -13.16 -11.45
C SER A 27 16.37 -11.68 -11.81
N ASP A 28 15.70 -10.83 -11.03
CA ASP A 28 15.56 -9.38 -11.28
C ASP A 28 14.90 -9.03 -12.63
N THR A 29 14.17 -9.99 -13.20
CA THR A 29 13.47 -9.83 -14.48
C THR A 29 12.06 -10.39 -14.45
N GLU A 30 11.67 -10.98 -13.33
CA GLU A 30 10.32 -11.49 -13.11
C GLU A 30 9.40 -10.35 -12.66
N PHE A 31 8.10 -10.62 -12.68
CA PHE A 31 7.09 -9.74 -12.09
C PHE A 31 6.14 -10.64 -11.31
N LEU A 32 6.59 -11.06 -10.13
CA LEU A 32 5.90 -12.10 -9.36
C LEU A 32 4.66 -11.54 -8.66
N ASP A 33 4.81 -10.36 -8.07
CA ASP A 33 3.80 -9.75 -7.22
C ASP A 33 3.80 -8.22 -7.34
N VAL A 34 2.65 -7.62 -7.05
CA VAL A 34 2.45 -6.17 -7.05
C VAL A 34 2.24 -5.68 -5.64
N PHE A 35 2.94 -4.60 -5.29
CA PHE A 35 2.89 -3.97 -3.99
C PHE A 35 2.57 -2.48 -4.15
N LEU A 36 1.95 -1.90 -3.12
CA LEU A 36 1.74 -0.47 -3.01
C LEU A 36 2.56 0.10 -1.84
N HIS A 37 3.32 1.14 -2.13
CA HIS A 37 4.08 1.91 -1.15
C HIS A 37 3.42 3.27 -0.92
N PRO A 38 2.71 3.48 0.20
CA PRO A 38 1.91 4.69 0.40
C PRO A 38 2.72 5.98 0.51
N ASP A 39 3.80 5.89 1.29
CA ASP A 39 4.78 6.94 1.56
C ASP A 39 6.04 6.23 2.07
N CYS A 40 7.21 6.79 1.84
CA CYS A 40 8.52 6.19 2.12
C CYS A 40 8.76 5.81 3.60
N GLY A 41 7.92 6.30 4.53
CA GLY A 41 7.95 5.93 5.95
C GLY A 41 6.92 4.88 6.40
N PHE A 42 6.00 4.43 5.53
CA PHE A 42 4.94 3.47 5.86
C PHE A 42 5.20 2.09 5.26
N ASN A 43 4.56 1.07 5.83
CA ASN A 43 4.72 -0.29 5.31
C ASN A 43 4.25 -0.39 3.86
N VAL A 44 5.02 -1.17 3.10
CA VAL A 44 4.68 -1.58 1.74
C VAL A 44 3.79 -2.81 1.85
N PHE A 45 2.64 -2.81 1.18
CA PHE A 45 1.70 -3.92 1.26
C PHE A 45 1.44 -4.56 -0.09
N LYS A 46 1.29 -5.89 -0.09
CA LYS A 46 0.96 -6.68 -1.28
C LYS A 46 -0.49 -6.42 -1.68
N LEU A 47 -0.73 -6.20 -2.97
CA LEU A 47 -2.08 -6.19 -3.53
C LEU A 47 -2.58 -7.61 -3.74
N SER A 48 -3.83 -7.89 -3.41
CA SER A 48 -4.44 -9.17 -3.74
C SER A 48 -4.85 -9.24 -5.20
N ASP A 49 -4.93 -10.46 -5.75
CA ASP A 49 -5.36 -10.69 -7.13
C ASP A 49 -6.73 -10.04 -7.39
N ALA A 50 -7.64 -10.09 -6.41
CA ALA A 50 -8.95 -9.43 -6.50
C ALA A 50 -8.86 -7.91 -6.63
N GLN A 51 -7.93 -7.25 -5.92
CA GLN A 51 -7.71 -5.81 -6.04
C GLN A 51 -7.12 -5.45 -7.40
N VAL A 52 -6.20 -6.26 -7.91
CA VAL A 52 -5.62 -6.10 -9.25
C VAL A 52 -6.70 -6.26 -10.32
N ASP A 53 -7.51 -7.32 -10.22
CA ASP A 53 -8.61 -7.60 -11.15
C ASP A 53 -9.67 -6.50 -11.13
N GLN A 54 -10.00 -5.96 -9.95
CA GLN A 54 -10.92 -4.82 -9.83
C GLN A 54 -10.35 -3.58 -10.54
N PHE A 55 -9.06 -3.29 -10.36
CA PHE A 55 -8.40 -2.17 -11.04
C PHE A 55 -8.39 -2.34 -12.56
N VAL A 56 -8.01 -3.52 -13.05
CA VAL A 56 -8.01 -3.84 -14.49
C VAL A 56 -9.42 -3.72 -15.06
N SER A 57 -10.41 -4.27 -14.36
CA SER A 57 -11.81 -4.19 -14.78
C SER A 57 -12.32 -2.75 -14.82
N PHE A 58 -11.99 -1.95 -13.80
CA PHE A 58 -12.35 -0.53 -13.76
C PHE A 58 -11.72 0.25 -14.93
N GLY A 59 -10.43 0.02 -15.22
CA GLY A 59 -9.72 0.73 -16.29
C GLY A 59 -10.13 0.32 -17.71
N LEU A 60 -10.48 -0.95 -17.92
CA LEU A 60 -10.85 -1.48 -19.25
C LEU A 60 -12.31 -1.22 -19.61
N TYR A 61 -13.22 -1.44 -18.65
CA TYR A 61 -14.65 -1.43 -18.94
C TYR A 61 -15.30 -0.11 -18.57
N GLY A 62 -14.76 0.64 -17.60
CA GLY A 62 -15.23 1.99 -17.25
C GLY A 62 -16.74 2.11 -17.00
N GLU A 63 -17.43 0.99 -16.81
CA GLU A 63 -18.88 0.97 -16.71
C GLU A 63 -19.30 1.45 -15.32
N PRO A 64 -20.42 2.20 -15.23
CA PRO A 64 -20.90 2.77 -13.96
C PRO A 64 -21.25 1.71 -12.90
N ALA A 65 -21.23 0.42 -13.25
CA ALA A 65 -21.52 -0.68 -12.34
C ALA A 65 -20.31 -1.13 -11.49
N VAL A 66 -19.07 -0.83 -11.89
CA VAL A 66 -17.88 -1.24 -11.14
C VAL A 66 -17.50 -0.14 -10.13
N PRO A 67 -17.49 -0.42 -8.81
CA PRO A 67 -17.10 0.57 -7.83
C PRO A 67 -15.64 0.99 -8.03
N SER A 68 -15.38 2.29 -7.90
CA SER A 68 -14.03 2.85 -7.98
C SER A 68 -13.08 2.11 -7.02
N PRO A 69 -11.94 1.57 -7.50
CA PRO A 69 -10.96 0.89 -6.65
C PRO A 69 -10.13 1.87 -5.80
N PHE A 70 -10.32 3.18 -6.00
CA PHE A 70 -9.50 4.22 -5.37
C PHE A 70 -10.16 4.85 -4.13
N PRO A 71 -9.37 5.21 -3.11
CA PRO A 71 -7.95 4.84 -2.92
C PRO A 71 -7.81 3.35 -2.57
N ILE A 72 -6.73 2.72 -3.04
CA ILE A 72 -6.49 1.29 -2.78
C ILE A 72 -6.03 1.13 -1.32
N LYS A 73 -6.65 0.20 -0.61
CA LYS A 73 -6.35 -0.10 0.80
C LYS A 73 -5.81 -1.52 0.93
N PRO A 74 -4.95 -1.81 1.91
CA PRO A 74 -4.54 -3.19 2.15
C PRO A 74 -5.72 -4.01 2.62
N ASP A 75 -5.80 -5.25 2.14
CA ASP A 75 -6.67 -6.25 2.74
C ASP A 75 -6.21 -6.57 4.18
N ARG A 76 -7.11 -7.16 4.97
CA ARG A 76 -6.83 -7.55 6.37
C ARG A 76 -5.55 -8.37 6.46
N ASP A 77 -5.49 -9.43 5.67
CA ASP A 77 -4.42 -10.42 5.69
C ASP A 77 -3.29 -10.11 4.68
N ALA A 78 -3.27 -8.88 4.14
CA ALA A 78 -2.23 -8.46 3.21
C ALA A 78 -0.83 -8.57 3.85
N VAL A 79 0.11 -9.11 3.10
CA VAL A 79 1.53 -9.11 3.48
C VAL A 79 2.00 -7.67 3.54
N ARG A 80 2.57 -7.28 4.69
CA ARG A 80 3.14 -5.94 4.93
C ARG A 80 4.64 -6.08 5.16
N LEU A 81 5.42 -5.23 4.51
CA LEU A 81 6.87 -5.20 4.56
C LEU A 81 7.33 -3.82 5.01
N LEU A 82 8.35 -3.80 5.86
CA LEU A 82 9.08 -2.57 6.16
C LEU A 82 9.76 -2.07 4.88
N PRO A 83 9.72 -0.75 4.58
CA PRO A 83 10.38 -0.17 3.41
C PRO A 83 11.87 -0.55 3.28
N GLU A 84 12.57 -0.71 4.40
CA GLU A 84 14.00 -1.04 4.42
C GLU A 84 14.29 -2.48 3.94
N LEU A 85 13.26 -3.33 3.91
CA LEU A 85 13.37 -4.74 3.50
C LEU A 85 12.97 -4.96 2.03
N THR A 86 12.31 -4.01 1.38
CA THR A 86 11.79 -4.21 0.02
C THR A 86 12.93 -4.38 -0.99
N MET A 87 13.95 -3.52 -0.93
CA MET A 87 15.14 -3.63 -1.79
C MET A 87 15.88 -4.95 -1.59
N GLN A 88 15.93 -5.48 -0.37
CA GLN A 88 16.58 -6.77 -0.08
C GLN A 88 15.80 -7.96 -0.64
N LYS A 89 14.50 -7.77 -0.88
CA LYS A 89 13.59 -8.76 -1.47
C LYS A 89 13.35 -8.54 -2.96
N ASN A 90 14.15 -7.69 -3.63
CA ASN A 90 13.96 -7.30 -5.03
C ASN A 90 12.57 -6.69 -5.32
N ILE A 91 11.99 -6.00 -4.33
CA ILE A 91 10.72 -5.30 -4.47
C ILE A 91 10.99 -3.81 -4.68
N TYR A 92 10.84 -3.33 -5.91
CA TYR A 92 11.02 -1.92 -6.27
C TYR A 92 10.38 -1.59 -7.62
N ARG A 93 10.26 -0.29 -7.91
CA ARG A 93 9.93 0.17 -9.27
C ARG A 93 11.20 0.22 -10.12
N THR A 94 12.23 0.89 -9.62
CA THR A 94 13.57 0.92 -10.21
C THR A 94 14.63 0.69 -9.14
N LYS A 95 15.78 0.12 -9.52
CA LYS A 95 16.92 -0.05 -8.59
C LYS A 95 17.42 1.25 -7.95
N SER A 96 17.18 2.38 -8.62
CA SER A 96 17.54 3.71 -8.12
C SER A 96 16.65 4.20 -6.96
N ASP A 97 15.50 3.57 -6.74
CA ASP A 97 14.53 3.98 -5.71
C ASP A 97 14.95 3.56 -4.30
N GLY A 98 15.98 2.70 -4.17
CA GLY A 98 16.50 2.24 -2.87
C GLY A 98 17.17 3.31 -2.01
N ARG A 99 17.19 4.56 -2.44
CA ARG A 99 17.58 5.68 -1.57
C ARG A 99 16.40 6.02 -0.67
N VAL A 100 16.28 5.29 0.43
CA VAL A 100 15.44 5.71 1.55
C VAL A 100 15.93 7.11 1.97
N PRO A 101 15.07 8.15 1.94
CA PRO A 101 15.45 9.45 2.46
C PRO A 101 15.94 9.26 3.90
N GLU A 102 17.11 9.80 4.24
CA GLU A 102 17.57 9.78 5.63
C GLU A 102 16.49 10.49 6.47
N LEU A 103 15.74 9.71 7.26
CA LEU A 103 14.73 10.26 8.14
C LEU A 103 15.45 11.16 9.15
N PRO A 104 14.91 12.36 9.45
CA PRO A 104 15.51 13.24 10.45
C PRO A 104 15.73 12.49 11.77
N SER A 105 16.89 12.70 12.41
CA SER A 105 17.18 12.10 13.71
C SER A 105 16.04 12.39 14.71
N GLY A 106 15.45 11.33 15.28
CA GLY A 106 14.33 11.43 16.24
C GLY A 106 12.93 11.37 15.63
N TRP A 107 12.79 11.27 14.31
CA TRP A 107 11.50 10.95 13.68
C TRP A 107 11.09 9.53 14.05
N ARG A 108 9.90 9.38 14.63
CA ARG A 108 9.24 8.08 14.78
C ARG A 108 8.18 8.03 13.68
N PRO A 109 8.16 6.98 12.83
CA PRO A 109 7.02 6.78 11.94
C PRO A 109 5.77 6.74 12.81
N VAL A 110 4.88 7.72 12.62
CA VAL A 110 3.53 7.63 13.20
C VAL A 110 2.86 6.52 12.41
N GLY A 111 2.77 5.31 12.96
CA GLY A 111 2.22 4.16 12.23
C GLY A 111 0.89 4.52 11.56
N ARG A 112 0.77 4.21 10.27
CA ARG A 112 -0.47 4.42 9.53
C ARG A 112 -1.52 3.43 10.04
N LEU A 113 -2.78 3.87 10.14
CA LEU A 113 -3.87 3.01 10.64
C LEU A 113 -3.94 1.67 9.89
N GLU A 114 -3.80 1.72 8.57
CA GLU A 114 -3.87 0.58 7.66
C GLU A 114 -2.69 -0.40 7.78
N ASP A 115 -1.61 -0.01 8.47
CA ASP A 115 -0.47 -0.87 8.77
C ASP A 115 -0.76 -1.84 9.93
N ASP A 116 -1.81 -1.58 10.72
CA ASP A 116 -2.24 -2.39 11.85
C ASP A 116 -3.64 -3.01 11.59
N PRO A 117 -3.71 -4.33 11.29
CA PRO A 117 -4.98 -5.03 11.05
C PRO A 117 -5.95 -4.96 12.23
N GLN A 118 -5.45 -4.93 13.47
CA GLN A 118 -6.31 -4.87 14.65
C GLN A 118 -6.95 -3.48 14.78
N MET A 119 -6.19 -2.43 14.47
CA MET A 119 -6.71 -1.06 14.48
C MET A 119 -7.70 -0.83 13.32
N MET A 120 -7.48 -1.46 12.16
CA MET A 120 -8.45 -1.47 11.07
C MET A 120 -9.79 -2.08 11.50
N GLU A 121 -9.74 -3.27 12.13
CA GLU A 121 -10.95 -3.94 12.63
C GLU A 121 -11.66 -3.13 13.72
N PHE A 122 -10.88 -2.50 14.61
CA PHE A 122 -11.41 -1.60 15.62
C PHE A 122 -12.16 -0.41 14.99
N MET A 123 -11.57 0.23 13.99
CA MET A 123 -12.19 1.37 13.30
C MET A 123 -13.45 0.98 12.53
N ASP A 124 -13.48 -0.23 11.94
CA ASP A 124 -14.68 -0.74 11.27
C ASP A 124 -15.80 -1.01 12.27
N LYS A 125 -15.51 -1.64 13.41
CA LYS A 125 -16.49 -1.82 14.50
C LYS A 125 -16.99 -0.49 15.04
N TYR A 126 -16.10 0.48 15.21
CA TYR A 126 -16.46 1.82 15.67
C TYR A 126 -17.43 2.51 14.69
N LYS A 127 -17.15 2.45 13.38
CA LYS A 127 -18.01 3.03 12.35
C LYS A 127 -19.37 2.35 12.23
N ASN A 128 -19.41 1.03 12.43
CA ASN A 128 -20.64 0.24 12.36
C ASN A 128 -21.50 0.34 13.63
N GLY A 129 -21.00 1.00 14.69
CA GLY A 129 -21.72 1.13 15.96
C GLY A 129 -21.70 -0.13 16.83
N ASP A 130 -20.89 -1.13 16.46
CA ASP A 130 -20.75 -2.41 17.17
C ASP A 130 -19.73 -2.35 18.32
N TRP A 131 -19.37 -1.15 18.77
CA TRP A 131 -18.36 -0.97 19.80
C TRP A 131 -19.00 -0.87 21.20
N THR A 132 -18.73 -1.86 22.04
CA THR A 132 -19.11 -1.85 23.46
C THR A 132 -17.90 -1.52 24.34
N TYR A 133 -18.05 -0.55 25.24
CA TYR A 133 -17.11 -0.33 26.35
C TYR A 133 -17.22 -1.53 27.29
N GLY A 134 -16.31 -2.50 27.16
CA GLY A 134 -16.16 -3.58 28.14
C GLY A 134 -15.54 -3.04 29.42
N TYR A 135 -16.36 -2.66 30.40
CA TYR A 135 -15.95 -2.81 31.80
C TYR A 135 -15.87 -4.32 32.05
N ASN A 136 -14.66 -4.87 32.07
CA ASN A 136 -14.45 -6.16 32.72
C ASN A 136 -14.78 -5.94 34.21
N GLU A 137 -15.94 -6.42 34.62
CA GLU A 137 -16.28 -6.58 36.04
C GLU A 137 -15.19 -7.44 36.69
N ILE A 138 -14.63 -6.92 37.77
CA ILE A 138 -13.66 -7.57 38.66
C ILE A 138 -14.39 -8.63 39.50
#